data_AF-F3AFK7-F1
#
_entry.id   AF-F3AFK7-F1
#
_cell.length_a   1.000
_cell.length_b   1.000
_cell.length_c   1.000
_cell.angle_alpha   90.00
_cell.angle_beta   90.00
_cell.angle_gamma   90.00
#
_symmetry.space_group_name_H-M   'P 1'
#
loop_
_entity.id
_entity.type
_entity.pdbx_description
1 polymer ?
#
loop_
_entity_poly.entity_id
_entity_poly.type
_entity_poly.pdbx_seq_one_letter_code
_entity_poly.pdbx_strand_id
1 'polypeptide(L)'
;MRTQGILFQGLYFSTKAEVSFLREECSYCEELQREKGHYIDVTYFLLYALCKNPKAGELLRTMEKDWKEYVLSAAEKSTYQKGAFWEYLNKGERENAQILLGLLEEIRNCHTSRAEKSWIAFAYLFHKSIGVEYSFLEGEKLVSFEKICSVAEKYQEIPFLPSAYICAAFFWAESQNIEIQRNGTYDFLYPCLKEGRKIWEREKSL
;
A
#
# COMPACT_ATOMS: atom_id res chain seq x y z
N MET A 1 3.81 17.75 7.84
CA MET A 1 3.70 16.56 6.98
C MET A 1 2.97 15.44 7.72
N ARG A 2 2.27 14.54 7.01
CA ARG A 2 1.64 13.35 7.64
C ARG A 2 2.74 12.47 8.24
N THR A 3 2.49 11.93 9.43
CA THR A 3 3.37 10.98 10.15
C THR A 3 2.63 9.72 10.60
N GLN A 4 1.38 9.58 10.14
CA GLN A 4 0.46 8.50 10.43
C GLN A 4 -0.22 8.08 9.13
N GLY A 5 -0.81 6.90 9.13
CA GLY A 5 -1.46 6.30 7.96
C GLY A 5 -0.67 5.14 7.35
N ILE A 6 -1.20 4.61 6.27
CA ILE A 6 -0.83 3.31 5.71
C ILE A 6 0.66 3.22 5.30
N LEU A 7 1.29 4.32 4.88
CA LEU A 7 2.71 4.34 4.52
C LEU A 7 3.66 4.26 5.73
N PHE A 8 3.18 4.66 6.90
CA PHE A 8 3.97 4.77 8.13
C PHE A 8 3.70 3.60 9.09
N GLN A 9 2.42 3.24 9.23
CA GLN A 9 1.97 2.22 10.18
C GLN A 9 1.64 0.89 9.50
N GLY A 10 1.35 0.91 8.19
CA GLY A 10 0.77 -0.23 7.49
C GLY A 10 -0.76 -0.22 7.53
N LEU A 11 -1.37 -1.22 6.89
CA LEU A 11 -2.81 -1.41 6.87
C LEU A 11 -3.28 -2.09 8.16
N TYR A 12 -4.26 -1.47 8.83
CA TYR A 12 -4.82 -1.97 10.09
C TYR A 12 -5.91 -3.02 9.86
N PHE A 13 -5.83 -4.11 10.64
CA PHE A 13 -6.82 -5.17 10.72
C PHE A 13 -7.23 -5.39 12.17
N SER A 14 -8.53 -5.31 12.46
CA SER A 14 -9.05 -5.61 13.81
C SER A 14 -9.24 -7.11 13.98
N THR A 15 -8.93 -7.65 15.16
CA THR A 15 -9.10 -9.08 15.47
C THR A 15 -10.50 -9.43 15.99
N LYS A 16 -11.51 -8.56 15.82
CA LYS A 16 -12.87 -8.93 16.19
C LYS A 16 -13.38 -10.01 15.24
N ALA A 17 -13.45 -11.25 15.74
CA ALA A 17 -14.61 -12.08 15.44
C ALA A 17 -15.86 -11.24 15.78
N GLU A 18 -16.83 -11.20 14.87
CA GLU A 18 -18.08 -10.48 15.07
C GLU A 18 -18.71 -10.84 16.42
N VAL A 19 -18.69 -9.91 17.37
CA VAL A 19 -19.61 -9.94 18.51
C VAL A 19 -20.88 -9.25 18.04
N SER A 20 -21.57 -9.86 17.07
CA SER A 20 -22.86 -9.39 16.55
C SER A 20 -24.06 -9.95 17.31
N PHE A 21 -23.86 -10.69 18.42
CA PHE A 21 -24.97 -11.35 19.13
C PHE A 21 -25.16 -11.02 20.63
N LEU A 22 -24.40 -10.10 21.22
CA LEU A 22 -24.56 -9.76 22.64
C LEU A 22 -24.63 -8.24 22.90
N ARG A 23 -25.42 -7.53 22.08
CA ARG A 23 -25.65 -6.09 22.29
C ARG A 23 -26.88 -5.77 23.15
N GLU A 24 -27.57 -6.77 23.70
CA GLU A 24 -28.76 -6.51 24.53
C GLU A 24 -28.58 -6.67 26.05
N GLU A 25 -27.43 -7.13 26.59
CA GLU A 25 -27.37 -7.40 28.04
C GLU A 25 -26.07 -7.05 28.81
N CYS A 26 -25.19 -6.19 28.31
CA CYS A 26 -24.01 -5.80 29.10
C CYS A 26 -23.75 -4.29 29.10
N SER A 27 -24.46 -3.58 29.98
CA SER A 27 -24.29 -2.15 30.27
C SER A 27 -23.21 -1.84 31.32
N TYR A 28 -22.31 -2.76 31.64
CA TYR A 28 -21.27 -2.54 32.66
C TYR A 28 -20.01 -3.32 32.30
N CYS A 29 -19.04 -2.67 31.65
CA CYS A 29 -17.61 -2.99 31.69
C CYS A 29 -16.85 -2.01 30.77
N GLU A 30 -16.37 -0.90 31.33
CA GLU A 30 -15.47 0.05 30.64
C GLU A 30 -14.09 -0.56 30.30
N GLU A 31 -13.82 -1.81 30.71
CA GLU A 31 -12.54 -2.51 30.50
C GLU A 31 -12.48 -3.41 29.24
N LEU A 32 -13.52 -3.44 28.41
CA LEU A 32 -13.56 -4.25 27.17
C LEU A 32 -12.99 -3.56 25.91
N GLN A 33 -12.40 -2.35 26.03
CA GLN A 33 -11.95 -1.54 24.88
C GLN A 33 -10.44 -1.44 24.71
N ARG A 34 -9.73 -2.58 24.63
CA ARG A 34 -8.42 -2.61 23.98
C ARG A 34 -8.49 -3.53 22.77
N GLU A 35 -8.89 -2.95 21.64
CA GLU A 35 -8.77 -3.62 20.35
C GLU A 35 -7.32 -4.07 20.15
N LYS A 36 -7.07 -5.37 20.10
CA LYS A 36 -5.77 -5.93 19.70
C LYS A 36 -5.75 -6.02 18.18
N GLY A 37 -5.63 -4.90 17.47
CA GLY A 37 -5.46 -4.94 16.03
C GLY A 37 -4.03 -5.28 15.59
N HIS A 38 -3.88 -5.70 14.34
CA HIS A 38 -2.59 -5.94 13.70
C HIS A 38 -2.40 -4.96 12.55
N TYR A 39 -1.18 -4.47 12.39
CA TYR A 39 -0.79 -3.72 11.20
C TYR A 39 0.02 -4.62 10.27
N ILE A 40 -0.31 -4.57 8.98
CA ILE A 40 0.50 -5.18 7.92
C ILE A 40 1.18 -4.08 7.14
N ASP A 41 2.51 -4.13 7.10
CA ASP A 41 3.30 -3.27 6.21
C ASP A 41 2.96 -3.58 4.74
N VAL A 42 2.55 -2.56 4.00
CA VAL A 42 2.13 -2.66 2.60
C VAL A 42 3.18 -2.18 1.60
N THR A 43 4.41 -1.88 2.05
CA THR A 43 5.44 -1.27 1.20
C THR A 43 5.65 -2.04 -0.09
N TYR A 44 5.92 -3.35 0.00
CA TYR A 44 6.10 -4.19 -1.19
C TYR A 44 4.86 -4.24 -2.08
N PHE A 45 3.66 -4.25 -1.49
CA PHE A 45 2.42 -4.26 -2.26
C PHE A 45 2.24 -2.96 -3.07
N LEU A 46 2.52 -1.80 -2.46
CA LEU A 46 2.46 -0.52 -3.18
C LEU A 46 3.52 -0.42 -4.27
N LEU A 47 4.75 -0.88 -3.99
CA LEU A 47 5.80 -0.96 -5.00
C LEU A 47 5.40 -1.87 -6.15
N TYR A 48 4.86 -3.05 -5.86
CA TYR A 48 4.46 -4.06 -6.85
C TYR A 48 3.37 -3.53 -7.77
N ALA A 49 2.32 -2.90 -7.21
CA ALA A 49 1.24 -2.33 -8.00
C ALA A 49 1.77 -1.28 -8.99
N LEU A 50 2.60 -0.35 -8.49
CA LEU A 50 3.11 0.75 -9.30
C LEU A 50 4.16 0.30 -10.32
N CYS A 51 5.12 -0.54 -9.94
CA CYS A 51 6.19 -0.93 -10.87
C CYS A 51 5.69 -1.83 -12.00
N LYS A 52 4.61 -2.59 -11.77
CA LYS A 52 3.93 -3.40 -12.80
C LYS A 52 3.06 -2.57 -13.74
N ASN A 53 2.69 -1.35 -13.35
CA ASN A 53 1.89 -0.46 -14.19
C ASN A 53 2.78 0.24 -15.25
N PRO A 54 2.56 0.02 -16.56
CA PRO A 54 3.40 0.61 -17.60
C PRO A 54 3.42 2.14 -17.58
N LYS A 55 2.31 2.77 -17.18
CA LYS A 55 2.19 4.23 -17.12
C LYS A 55 3.07 4.83 -16.04
N ALA A 56 3.18 4.17 -14.89
CA ALA A 56 4.12 4.57 -13.85
C ALA A 56 5.56 4.52 -14.39
N GLY A 57 5.93 3.46 -15.11
CA GLY A 57 7.25 3.34 -15.75
C GLY A 57 7.55 4.43 -16.79
N GLU A 58 6.57 4.87 -17.57
CA GLU A 58 6.71 6.04 -18.46
C GLU A 58 7.02 7.31 -17.68
N LEU A 59 6.27 7.60 -16.62
CA LEU A 59 6.44 8.80 -15.81
C LEU A 59 7.80 8.79 -15.09
N LEU A 60 8.21 7.65 -14.53
CA LEU A 60 9.51 7.51 -13.85
C LEU A 60 10.70 7.69 -14.80
N ARG A 61 10.56 7.35 -16.09
CA ARG A 61 11.61 7.61 -17.10
C ARG A 61 11.80 9.10 -17.39
N THR A 62 10.75 9.91 -17.21
CA THR A 62 10.81 11.37 -17.37
C THR A 62 11.28 12.12 -16.13
N MET A 63 11.55 11.41 -15.03
CA MET A 63 12.07 12.01 -13.80
C MET A 63 13.44 12.66 -14.05
N GLU A 64 13.63 13.86 -13.51
CA GLU A 64 14.91 14.58 -13.58
C GLU A 64 16.05 13.71 -13.05
N LYS A 65 17.17 13.70 -13.78
CA LYS A 65 18.31 12.82 -13.50
C LYS A 65 18.87 13.00 -12.08
N ASP A 66 19.12 14.24 -11.67
CA ASP A 66 19.70 14.54 -10.35
C ASP A 66 18.75 14.11 -9.21
N TRP A 67 17.44 14.33 -9.40
CA TRP A 67 16.43 13.87 -8.47
C TRP A 67 16.35 12.34 -8.41
N LYS A 68 16.45 11.67 -9.57
CA LYS A 68 16.45 10.22 -9.68
C LYS A 68 17.66 9.60 -8.96
N GLU A 69 18.86 10.14 -9.16
CA GLU A 69 20.07 9.68 -8.46
C GLU A 69 19.95 9.85 -6.95
N TYR A 70 19.39 10.97 -6.50
CA TYR A 70 19.11 11.21 -5.08
C TYR A 70 18.20 10.15 -4.46
N VAL A 71 17.01 9.91 -5.06
CA VAL A 71 16.05 8.94 -4.50
C VAL A 71 16.59 7.52 -4.56
N LEU A 72 17.39 7.17 -5.57
CA LEU A 72 18.06 5.86 -5.63
C LEU A 72 19.02 5.66 -4.45
N SER A 73 19.78 6.70 -4.05
CA SER A 73 20.64 6.60 -2.87
C SER A 73 19.86 6.44 -1.56
N ALA A 74 18.66 7.03 -1.46
CA ALA A 74 17.75 6.79 -0.35
C ALA A 74 17.25 5.33 -0.35
N ALA A 75 16.88 4.82 -1.53
CA ALA A 75 16.44 3.45 -1.69
C ALA A 75 17.51 2.42 -1.31
N GLU A 76 18.78 2.65 -1.65
CA GLU A 76 19.90 1.74 -1.36
C GLU A 76 20.06 1.46 0.14
N LYS A 77 19.73 2.43 1.00
CA LYS A 77 19.83 2.32 2.46
C LYS A 77 18.60 1.65 3.08
N SER A 78 17.56 1.43 2.29
CA SER A 78 16.30 0.88 2.75
C SER A 78 16.42 -0.60 3.13
N THR A 79 15.77 -0.99 4.21
CA THR A 79 15.65 -2.40 4.61
C THR A 79 14.86 -3.23 3.59
N TYR A 80 13.99 -2.58 2.80
CA TYR A 80 13.17 -3.24 1.77
C TYR A 80 13.95 -3.61 0.50
N GLN A 81 15.23 -3.24 0.39
CA GLN A 81 16.11 -3.73 -0.69
C GLN A 81 16.46 -5.22 -0.56
N LYS A 82 16.19 -5.82 0.60
CA LYS A 82 16.41 -7.24 0.86
C LYS A 82 15.18 -8.06 0.47
N GLY A 83 15.36 -9.38 0.36
CA GLY A 83 14.27 -10.35 0.19
C GLY A 83 13.97 -10.77 -1.25
N ALA A 84 13.14 -11.80 -1.36
CA ALA A 84 12.70 -12.40 -2.62
C ALA A 84 11.78 -11.50 -3.47
N PHE A 85 11.23 -10.41 -2.91
CA PHE A 85 10.40 -9.44 -3.65
C PHE A 85 10.95 -9.08 -5.03
N TRP A 86 12.23 -8.74 -5.09
CA TRP A 86 12.88 -8.26 -6.31
C TRP A 86 12.96 -9.33 -7.41
N GLU A 87 12.82 -10.61 -7.05
CA GLU A 87 12.83 -11.74 -8.01
C GLU A 87 11.54 -11.80 -8.83
N TYR A 88 10.44 -11.26 -8.31
CA TYR A 88 9.14 -11.16 -9.00
C TYR A 88 9.09 -10.03 -10.04
N LEU A 89 10.18 -9.27 -10.15
CA LEU A 89 10.30 -8.11 -11.02
C LEU A 89 11.27 -8.39 -12.17
N ASN A 90 10.88 -7.99 -13.38
CA ASN A 90 11.81 -7.91 -14.51
C ASN A 90 12.76 -6.71 -14.36
N LYS A 91 13.75 -6.58 -15.24
CA LYS A 91 14.77 -5.51 -15.14
C LYS A 91 14.16 -4.10 -15.05
N GLY A 92 13.22 -3.76 -15.93
CA GLY A 92 12.60 -2.43 -15.94
C GLY A 92 11.70 -2.20 -14.72
N GLU A 93 10.98 -3.23 -14.28
CA GLU A 93 10.16 -3.17 -13.06
C GLU A 93 11.03 -2.99 -11.81
N ARG A 94 12.21 -3.64 -11.74
CA ARG A 94 13.17 -3.46 -10.65
C ARG A 94 13.67 -2.02 -10.56
N GLU A 95 14.09 -1.46 -11.70
CA GLU A 95 14.53 -0.06 -11.76
C GLU A 95 13.42 0.89 -11.29
N ASN A 96 12.18 0.68 -11.75
CA ASN A 96 11.02 1.47 -11.30
C ASN A 96 10.77 1.32 -9.80
N ALA A 97 10.78 0.10 -9.28
CA ALA A 97 10.56 -0.19 -7.87
C ALA A 97 11.63 0.43 -6.96
N GLN A 98 12.89 0.49 -7.39
CA GLN A 98 13.95 1.17 -6.63
C GLN A 98 13.71 2.68 -6.53
N ILE A 99 13.31 3.34 -7.62
CA ILE A 99 12.99 4.77 -7.60
C ILE A 99 11.79 5.04 -6.67
N LEU A 100 10.74 4.22 -6.80
CA LEU A 100 9.55 4.32 -5.96
C LEU A 100 9.86 4.08 -4.48
N LEU A 101 10.72 3.11 -4.16
CA LEU A 101 11.18 2.86 -2.80
C LEU A 101 11.93 4.07 -2.24
N GLY A 102 12.80 4.69 -3.05
CA GLY A 102 13.49 5.93 -2.68
C GLY A 102 12.56 7.06 -2.31
N LEU A 103 11.48 7.26 -3.10
CA LEU A 103 10.44 8.24 -2.77
C LEU A 103 9.75 7.91 -1.44
N LEU A 104 9.42 6.63 -1.19
CA LEU A 104 8.78 6.22 0.06
C LEU A 104 9.68 6.42 1.29
N GLU A 105 10.97 6.14 1.19
CA GLU A 105 11.94 6.41 2.26
C GLU A 105 12.05 7.91 2.58
N GLU A 106 12.09 8.75 1.54
CA GLU A 106 12.11 10.20 1.72
C GLU A 106 10.82 10.72 2.35
N ILE A 107 9.65 10.20 1.94
CA ILE A 107 8.36 10.53 2.56
C ILE A 107 8.36 10.18 4.06
N ARG A 108 8.91 9.01 4.42
CA ARG A 108 9.04 8.57 5.81
C ARG A 108 9.98 9.45 6.62
N ASN A 109 10.99 10.03 5.97
CA ASN A 109 11.89 11.03 6.56
C ASN A 109 11.23 12.43 6.63
N CYS A 110 10.08 12.49 7.31
CA CYS A 110 9.10 13.59 7.34
C CYS A 110 9.59 14.96 7.87
N HIS A 111 10.87 15.08 8.20
CA HIS A 111 11.50 16.29 8.76
C HIS A 111 12.24 17.13 7.71
N THR A 112 12.19 16.75 6.43
CA THR A 112 12.91 17.44 5.35
C THR A 112 11.95 18.07 4.34
N SER A 113 12.36 19.18 3.72
CA SER A 113 11.63 19.76 2.58
C SER A 113 11.56 18.82 1.36
N ARG A 114 12.43 17.82 1.33
CA ARG A 114 12.49 16.79 0.29
C ARG A 114 11.41 15.72 0.46
N ALA A 115 10.97 15.49 1.69
CA ALA A 115 9.89 14.57 1.99
C ALA A 115 8.55 15.06 1.39
N GLU A 116 8.30 16.37 1.38
CA GLU A 116 7.14 16.97 0.72
C GLU A 116 7.22 16.85 -0.80
N LYS A 117 8.39 17.16 -1.40
CA LYS A 117 8.61 16.94 -2.85
C LYS A 117 8.40 15.48 -3.25
N SER A 118 8.91 14.55 -2.43
CA SER A 118 8.74 13.11 -2.66
C SER A 118 7.28 12.68 -2.54
N TRP A 119 6.54 13.24 -1.57
CA TRP A 119 5.10 13.02 -1.44
C TRP A 119 4.34 13.50 -2.68
N ILE A 120 4.61 14.73 -3.15
CA ILE A 120 3.97 15.28 -4.36
C ILE A 120 4.27 14.41 -5.57
N ALA A 121 5.54 14.03 -5.76
CA ALA A 121 5.96 13.17 -6.87
C ALA A 121 5.27 11.79 -6.80
N PHE A 122 5.25 11.15 -5.63
CA PHE A 122 4.62 9.85 -5.43
C PHE A 122 3.11 9.90 -5.63
N ALA A 123 2.42 10.90 -5.07
CA ALA A 123 0.99 11.10 -5.24
C ALA A 123 0.63 11.38 -6.70
N TYR A 124 1.43 12.19 -7.41
CA TYR A 124 1.25 12.44 -8.84
C TYR A 124 1.41 11.17 -9.67
N LEU A 125 2.49 10.40 -9.42
CA LEU A 125 2.73 9.11 -10.07
C LEU A 125 1.57 8.16 -9.84
N PHE A 126 1.14 8.03 -8.59
CA PHE A 126 0.03 7.17 -8.20
C PHE A 126 -1.26 7.57 -8.93
N HIS A 127 -1.65 8.84 -8.83
CA HIS A 127 -2.88 9.35 -9.43
C HIS A 127 -2.90 9.14 -10.95
N LYS A 128 -1.79 9.43 -11.65
CA LYS A 128 -1.70 9.30 -13.12
C LYS A 128 -1.53 7.88 -13.63
N SER A 129 -1.22 6.91 -12.78
CA SER A 129 -1.03 5.50 -13.18
C SER A 129 -2.16 4.60 -12.71
N ILE A 130 -2.34 4.48 -11.39
CA ILE A 130 -3.30 3.56 -10.76
C ILE A 130 -4.56 4.30 -10.32
N GLY A 131 -4.45 5.55 -9.88
CA GLY A 131 -5.57 6.32 -9.33
C GLY A 131 -6.76 6.44 -10.30
N VAL A 132 -6.50 6.45 -11.61
CA VAL A 132 -7.53 6.44 -12.67
C VAL A 132 -8.45 5.22 -12.62
N GLU A 133 -7.96 4.08 -12.14
CA GLU A 133 -8.76 2.86 -11.97
C GLU A 133 -9.72 2.97 -10.78
N TYR A 134 -9.44 3.90 -9.87
CA TYR A 134 -10.20 4.21 -8.67
C TYR A 134 -10.94 5.55 -8.76
N SER A 135 -11.22 6.05 -9.96
CA SER A 135 -11.98 7.29 -10.18
C SER A 135 -13.36 7.27 -9.53
N PHE A 136 -13.94 6.09 -9.31
CA PHE A 136 -15.20 5.91 -8.58
C PHE A 136 -15.13 6.28 -7.10
N LEU A 137 -13.94 6.58 -6.56
CA LEU A 137 -13.76 7.12 -5.22
C LEU A 137 -13.94 8.64 -5.20
N GLU A 138 -13.84 9.33 -6.35
CA GLU A 138 -13.91 10.80 -6.39
C GLU A 138 -15.25 11.32 -5.88
N GLY A 139 -15.22 12.15 -4.83
CA GLY A 139 -16.41 12.75 -4.23
C GLY A 139 -17.18 11.85 -3.26
N GLU A 140 -16.77 10.59 -3.10
CA GLU A 140 -17.39 9.66 -2.15
C GLU A 140 -16.88 9.89 -0.72
N LYS A 141 -17.69 9.51 0.27
CA LYS A 141 -17.26 9.44 1.69
C LYS A 141 -17.02 8.01 2.17
N LEU A 142 -17.71 7.05 1.55
CA LEU A 142 -17.71 5.64 1.92
C LEU A 142 -17.78 4.79 0.65
N VAL A 143 -16.99 3.72 0.58
CA VAL A 143 -17.01 2.77 -0.53
C VAL A 143 -17.00 1.33 -0.03
N SER A 144 -17.67 0.42 -0.74
CA SER A 144 -17.63 -1.01 -0.40
C SER A 144 -16.29 -1.65 -0.78
N PHE A 145 -15.82 -2.57 0.06
CA PHE A 145 -14.62 -3.35 -0.23
C PHE A 145 -14.78 -4.21 -1.49
N GLU A 146 -15.98 -4.71 -1.77
CA GLU A 146 -16.29 -5.45 -3.01
C GLU A 146 -16.06 -4.62 -4.28
N LYS A 147 -16.36 -3.32 -4.25
CA LYS A 147 -16.11 -2.42 -5.40
C LYS A 147 -14.61 -2.23 -5.64
N ILE A 148 -13.80 -2.30 -4.59
CA ILE A 148 -12.33 -2.31 -4.70
C ILE A 148 -11.85 -3.65 -5.28
N CYS A 149 -12.43 -4.76 -4.82
CA CYS A 149 -12.09 -6.10 -5.30
C CYS A 149 -12.36 -6.27 -6.80
N SER A 150 -13.48 -5.75 -7.32
CA SER A 150 -13.82 -5.86 -8.75
C SER A 150 -12.79 -5.19 -9.68
N VAL A 151 -12.06 -4.18 -9.19
CA VAL A 151 -10.92 -3.62 -9.93
C VAL A 151 -9.72 -4.55 -9.87
N ALA A 152 -9.42 -5.09 -8.69
CA ALA A 152 -8.29 -6.00 -8.49
C ALA A 152 -8.43 -7.33 -9.25
N GLU A 153 -9.67 -7.81 -9.46
CA GLU A 153 -9.98 -9.02 -10.25
C GLU A 153 -9.47 -8.97 -11.69
N LYS A 154 -9.36 -7.78 -12.28
CA LYS A 154 -8.78 -7.59 -13.63
C LYS A 154 -7.34 -8.10 -13.73
N TYR A 155 -6.66 -8.23 -12.59
CA TYR A 155 -5.26 -8.59 -12.47
C TYR A 155 -5.02 -9.98 -11.87
N GLN A 156 -6.06 -10.81 -11.77
CA GLN A 156 -6.00 -12.13 -11.10
C GLN A 156 -4.96 -13.10 -11.68
N GLU A 157 -4.63 -12.96 -12.96
CA GLU A 157 -3.64 -13.80 -13.64
C GLU A 157 -2.19 -13.54 -13.16
N ILE A 158 -1.94 -12.40 -12.51
CA ILE A 158 -0.61 -12.05 -12.01
C ILE A 158 -0.57 -12.26 -10.49
N PRO A 159 0.26 -13.20 -9.99
CA PRO A 159 0.34 -13.48 -8.56
C PRO A 159 0.58 -12.22 -7.72
N PHE A 160 -0.16 -12.10 -6.62
CA PHE A 160 -0.14 -11.00 -5.66
C PHE A 160 -0.56 -9.62 -6.20
N LEU A 161 -0.74 -9.45 -7.51
CA LEU A 161 -1.11 -8.17 -8.09
C LEU A 161 -2.51 -7.71 -7.67
N PRO A 162 -3.53 -8.58 -7.54
CA PRO A 162 -4.82 -8.18 -6.97
C PRO A 162 -4.69 -7.61 -5.56
N SER A 163 -3.93 -8.29 -4.69
CA SER A 163 -3.67 -7.82 -3.32
C SER A 163 -2.91 -6.49 -3.30
N ALA A 164 -1.98 -6.31 -4.23
CA ALA A 164 -1.24 -5.06 -4.41
C ALA A 164 -2.15 -3.89 -4.83
N TYR A 165 -3.06 -4.14 -5.77
CA TYR A 165 -4.07 -3.18 -6.20
C TYR A 165 -5.06 -2.85 -5.07
N ILE A 166 -5.48 -3.83 -4.28
CA ILE A 166 -6.27 -3.57 -3.07
C ILE A 166 -5.50 -2.64 -2.12
N CYS A 167 -4.23 -2.92 -1.82
CA CYS A 167 -3.41 -2.04 -0.96
C CYS A 167 -3.29 -0.61 -1.54
N ALA A 168 -3.15 -0.51 -2.86
CA ALA A 168 -3.14 0.77 -3.58
C ALA A 168 -4.47 1.54 -3.40
N ALA A 169 -5.61 0.85 -3.49
CA ALA A 169 -6.92 1.44 -3.23
C ALA A 169 -7.04 1.97 -1.79
N PHE A 170 -6.58 1.21 -0.78
CA PHE A 170 -6.56 1.67 0.60
C PHE A 170 -5.70 2.92 0.79
N PHE A 171 -4.52 2.97 0.17
CA PHE A 171 -3.68 4.17 0.17
C PHE A 171 -4.39 5.37 -0.48
N TRP A 172 -5.04 5.16 -1.62
CA TRP A 172 -5.74 6.24 -2.32
C TRP A 172 -6.96 6.74 -1.55
N ALA A 173 -7.74 5.84 -0.96
CA ALA A 173 -8.87 6.18 -0.11
C ALA A 173 -8.45 6.99 1.13
N GLU A 174 -7.37 6.58 1.82
CA GLU A 174 -6.79 7.34 2.94
C GLU A 174 -6.32 8.74 2.52
N SER A 175 -5.74 8.86 1.32
CA SER A 175 -5.29 10.16 0.81
C SER A 175 -6.45 11.15 0.63
N GLN A 176 -7.64 10.64 0.30
CA GLN A 176 -8.87 11.40 0.05
C GLN A 176 -9.84 11.43 1.25
N ASN A 177 -9.47 10.85 2.41
CA ASN A 177 -10.32 10.69 3.59
C ASN A 177 -11.63 9.93 3.31
N ILE A 178 -11.54 8.87 2.51
CA ILE A 178 -12.66 8.00 2.15
C ILE A 178 -12.60 6.75 3.01
N GLU A 179 -13.71 6.41 3.65
CA GLU A 179 -13.83 5.19 4.43
C GLU A 179 -14.11 3.99 3.52
N ILE A 180 -13.49 2.84 3.83
CA ILE A 180 -13.77 1.58 3.15
C ILE A 180 -14.62 0.72 4.07
N GLN A 181 -15.86 0.46 3.65
CA GLN A 181 -16.77 -0.45 4.33
C GLN A 181 -16.23 -1.88 4.21
N ARG A 182 -15.90 -2.46 5.36
CA ARG A 182 -15.38 -3.83 5.49
C ARG A 182 -16.52 -4.83 5.32
N ASN A 183 -16.82 -5.21 4.07
CA ASN A 183 -17.87 -6.16 3.73
C ASN A 183 -17.30 -7.35 2.92
N GLY A 184 -18.14 -8.37 2.69
CA GLY A 184 -17.83 -9.49 1.80
C GLY A 184 -16.57 -10.24 2.23
N THR A 185 -15.59 -10.30 1.33
CA THR A 185 -14.35 -11.08 1.50
C THR A 185 -13.24 -10.34 2.26
N TYR A 186 -13.54 -9.25 2.95
CA TYR A 186 -12.55 -8.43 3.65
C TYR A 186 -11.67 -9.23 4.63
N ASP A 187 -12.25 -10.20 5.35
CA ASP A 187 -11.52 -11.01 6.32
C ASP A 187 -10.43 -11.89 5.69
N PHE A 188 -10.54 -12.19 4.39
CA PHE A 188 -9.50 -12.92 3.66
C PHE A 188 -8.31 -12.04 3.28
N LEU A 189 -8.42 -10.71 3.34
CA LEU A 189 -7.34 -9.81 2.97
C LEU A 189 -6.14 -9.97 3.90
N TYR A 190 -6.35 -10.05 5.22
CA TYR A 190 -5.25 -10.16 6.18
C TYR A 190 -4.39 -11.43 5.97
N PRO A 191 -4.97 -12.66 5.89
CA PRO A 191 -4.20 -13.86 5.56
C PRO A 191 -3.43 -13.74 4.24
N CYS A 192 -4.07 -13.20 3.19
CA CYS A 192 -3.45 -13.02 1.89
C CYS A 192 -2.23 -12.08 1.94
N LEU A 193 -2.36 -10.92 2.59
CA LEU A 193 -1.26 -9.97 2.71
C LEU A 193 -0.14 -10.51 3.60
N LYS A 194 -0.49 -11.22 4.68
CA LYS A 194 0.48 -11.86 5.59
C LYS A 194 1.33 -12.90 4.86
N GLU A 195 0.71 -13.77 4.07
CA GLU A 195 1.47 -14.80 3.32
C GLU A 195 2.28 -14.18 2.18
N GLY A 196 1.72 -13.24 1.42
CA GLY A 196 2.45 -12.53 0.36
C GLY A 196 3.68 -11.80 0.90
N ARG A 197 3.53 -11.10 2.03
CA ARG A 197 4.66 -10.45 2.73
C ARG A 197 5.71 -11.47 3.17
N LYS A 198 5.29 -12.57 3.80
CA LYS A 198 6.20 -13.63 4.22
C LYS A 198 7.00 -14.19 3.05
N ILE A 199 6.39 -14.38 1.89
CA ILE A 199 7.07 -14.85 0.67
C ILE A 199 8.12 -13.83 0.21
N TRP A 200 7.74 -12.55 0.12
CA TRP A 200 8.62 -11.49 -0.35
C TRP A 200 9.76 -11.13 0.60
N GLU A 201 9.58 -11.32 1.90
CA GLU A 201 10.59 -11.08 2.94
C GLU A 201 11.55 -12.26 3.15
N ARG A 202 11.31 -13.43 2.55
CA ARG A 202 12.24 -14.57 2.66
C ARG A 202 13.63 -14.11 2.20
N GLU A 203 14.61 -14.28 3.09
CA GLU A 203 16.00 -14.11 2.73
C GLU A 203 16.33 -15.10 1.61
N LYS A 204 17.16 -14.66 0.66
CA LYS A 204 17.64 -15.54 -0.40
C LYS A 204 18.26 -16.77 0.24
N SER A 205 17.79 -17.95 -0.13
CA SER A 205 18.61 -19.16 0.00
C SER A 205 19.86 -18.92 -0.85
N LEU A 206 20.97 -18.66 -0.15
CA LEU A 206 22.32 -18.51 -0.70
C LEU A 206 22.72 -19.69 -1.59
#